data_AF-A0A1B8P1S9-F1
#
_entry.id   AF-A0A1B8P1S9-F1
#
_cell.length_a   1.000
_cell.length_b   1.000
_cell.length_c   1.000
_cell.angle_alpha   90.00
_cell.angle_beta   90.00
_cell.angle_gamma   90.00
#
_symmetry.space_group_name_H-M   'P 1'
#
loop_
_entity.id
_entity.type
_entity.pdbx_description
1 polymer ?
#
loop_
_entity_poly.entity_id
_entity_poly.type
_entity_poly.pdbx_seq_one_letter_code
_entity_poly.pdbx_strand_id
1 'polypeptide(L)'
;MQAKVMLFAIATLLLAMVALVPTLQLPSAEEVSTFIGPRLWPLSLLIALLALGGGLLVTTWRNTRQGSAEDASHPTENEIPPARRLSLAATRHWWLMAATLAYTLLMQTIGFLPATIAFTLLCTWLLGARHWGAILATVAIAVVLIQGVFALLLGIPLP
;
A
#
# COMPACT_ATOMS: atom_id res chain seq x y z
N MET A 1 -12.45 -22.82 0.90
CA MET A 1 -11.86 -21.47 0.76
C MET A 1 -11.99 -20.61 2.02
N GLN A 2 -13.11 -20.69 2.75
CA GLN A 2 -13.38 -19.88 3.96
C GLN A 2 -12.30 -19.99 5.06
N ALA A 3 -11.72 -21.18 5.31
CA ALA A 3 -10.65 -21.35 6.30
C ALA A 3 -9.38 -20.53 5.99
N LYS A 4 -9.03 -20.36 4.71
CA LYS A 4 -7.87 -19.55 4.29
C LYS A 4 -8.13 -18.05 4.51
N VAL A 5 -9.36 -17.61 4.25
CA VAL A 5 -9.79 -16.22 4.48
C VAL A 5 -9.85 -15.89 5.97
N MET A 6 -10.35 -16.82 6.79
CA MET A 6 -10.37 -16.67 8.25
C MET A 6 -8.95 -16.63 8.83
N LEU A 7 -8.06 -17.52 8.38
CA LEU A 7 -6.65 -17.51 8.77
C LEU A 7 -5.98 -16.17 8.40
N PHE A 8 -6.23 -15.66 7.19
CA PHE A 8 -5.71 -14.36 6.74
C PHE A 8 -6.22 -13.20 7.59
N ALA A 9 -7.52 -13.17 7.91
CA ALA A 9 -8.12 -12.14 8.77
C ALA A 9 -7.51 -12.17 10.18
N ILE A 10 -7.37 -13.36 10.78
CA ILE A 10 -6.77 -13.54 12.10
C ILE A 10 -5.29 -13.10 12.08
N ALA A 11 -4.52 -13.52 11.07
CA ALA A 11 -3.13 -13.13 10.94
C ALA A 11 -2.97 -11.60 10.80
N THR A 12 -3.85 -10.97 10.03
CA THR A 12 -3.86 -9.51 9.85
C THR A 12 -4.19 -8.78 11.16
N LEU A 13 -5.19 -9.27 11.91
CA LEU A 13 -5.55 -8.72 13.21
C LEU A 13 -4.43 -8.89 14.24
N LEU A 14 -3.78 -10.06 14.27
CA LEU A 14 -2.63 -10.32 15.13
C LEU A 14 -1.46 -9.40 14.79
N LEU A 15 -1.14 -9.23 13.50
CA LEU A 15 -0.11 -8.31 13.06
C LEU A 15 -0.41 -6.88 13.52
N ALA A 16 -1.65 -6.42 13.36
CA ALA A 16 -2.07 -5.10 13.79
C ALA A 16 -1.96 -4.92 15.32
N MET A 17 -2.37 -5.94 16.10
CA MET A 17 -2.23 -5.92 17.55
C MET A 17 -0.78 -5.88 18.02
N VAL A 18 0.10 -6.67 17.41
CA VAL A 18 1.53 -6.68 17.75
C VAL A 18 2.18 -5.35 17.37
N ALA A 19 1.85 -4.78 16.22
CA ALA A 19 2.40 -3.52 15.74
C ALA A 19 1.84 -2.27 16.46
N LEU A 20 0.76 -2.42 17.25
CA LEU A 20 0.20 -1.34 18.05
C LEU A 20 1.16 -0.87 19.15
N VAL A 21 1.81 -1.80 19.86
CA VAL A 21 2.74 -1.49 20.94
C VAL A 21 3.90 -0.59 20.49
N PRO A 22 4.70 -0.93 19.45
CA PRO A 22 5.77 -0.06 18.98
C PRO A 22 5.23 1.25 18.39
N THR A 23 4.03 1.24 17.81
CA THR A 23 3.41 2.47 17.28
C THR A 23 3.08 3.47 18.38
N LEU A 24 2.56 3.00 19.52
CA LEU A 24 2.25 3.87 20.65
C LEU A 24 3.50 4.44 21.33
N GLN A 25 4.66 3.81 21.16
CA GLN A 25 5.95 4.29 21.65
C GLN A 25 6.56 5.41 20.80
N LEU A 26 6.07 5.63 19.57
CA LEU A 26 6.55 6.73 18.73
C LEU A 26 6.14 8.08 19.32
N PRO A 27 6.99 9.12 19.27
CA PRO A 27 6.66 10.41 19.85
C PRO A 27 5.42 11.04 19.20
N SER A 28 4.65 11.76 20.00
CA SER A 28 3.44 12.44 19.54
C SER A 28 3.79 13.76 18.82
N ALA A 29 2.84 14.35 18.09
CA ALA A 29 3.04 15.64 17.41
C ALA A 29 3.36 16.80 18.37
N GLU A 30 3.06 16.65 19.67
CA GLU A 30 3.38 17.65 20.68
C GLU A 30 4.86 17.59 21.11
N GLU A 31 5.51 16.45 20.89
CA GLU A 31 6.90 16.18 21.28
C GLU A 31 7.90 16.47 20.15
N VAL A 32 7.42 16.72 18.93
CA VAL A 32 8.22 17.08 17.77
C VAL A 32 7.63 18.33 17.11
N SER A 33 8.44 19.28 16.65
CA SER A 33 7.98 20.56 16.07
C SER A 33 7.28 20.43 14.70
N THR A 34 6.67 19.28 14.40
CA THR A 34 5.96 18.96 13.16
C THR A 34 4.46 18.90 13.42
N PHE A 35 3.64 19.47 12.53
CA PHE A 35 2.18 19.47 12.68
C PHE A 35 1.58 18.06 12.67
N ILE A 36 2.25 17.10 12.01
CA ILE A 36 1.88 15.68 12.02
C ILE A 36 3.02 14.86 12.63
N GLY A 37 2.77 14.32 13.82
CA GLY A 37 3.73 13.48 14.53
C GLY A 37 3.92 12.10 13.87
N PRO A 38 5.09 11.46 14.06
CA PRO A 38 5.44 10.19 13.44
C PRO A 38 4.52 9.03 13.86
N ARG A 39 3.77 9.20 14.97
CA ARG A 39 2.75 8.25 15.44
C ARG A 39 1.49 8.22 14.55
N LEU A 40 1.12 9.34 13.91
CA LEU A 40 -0.21 9.47 13.27
C LEU A 40 -0.40 8.48 12.11
N TRP A 41 0.57 8.39 11.22
CA TRP A 41 0.49 7.56 10.03
C TRP A 41 0.45 6.05 10.36
N PRO A 42 1.40 5.49 11.14
CA PRO A 42 1.33 4.08 11.54
C PRO A 42 0.03 3.75 12.28
N LEU A 43 -0.45 4.65 13.15
CA LEU A 43 -1.70 4.44 13.90
C LEU A 43 -2.92 4.43 12.97
N SER A 44 -2.99 5.35 12.00
CA SER A 44 -4.08 5.35 11.01
C SER A 44 -4.13 4.06 10.19
N LEU A 45 -2.96 3.53 9.78
CA LEU A 45 -2.87 2.24 9.09
C LEU A 45 -3.34 1.10 9.98
N LEU A 46 -2.95 1.09 11.26
CA LEU A 46 -3.39 0.08 12.21
C LEU A 46 -4.91 0.11 12.44
N ILE A 47 -5.50 1.28 12.58
CA ILE A 47 -6.96 1.43 12.68
C ILE A 47 -7.63 0.86 11.43
N ALA A 48 -7.12 1.21 10.23
CA ALA A 48 -7.67 0.70 8.98
C ALA A 48 -7.53 -0.84 8.87
N LEU A 49 -6.38 -1.40 9.25
CA LEU A 49 -6.15 -2.85 9.28
C LEU A 49 -7.08 -3.56 10.26
N LEU A 50 -7.28 -3.00 11.45
CA LEU A 50 -8.21 -3.54 12.45
C LEU A 50 -9.66 -3.48 11.96
N ALA A 51 -10.07 -2.36 11.38
CA ALA A 51 -11.42 -2.18 10.84
C ALA A 51 -11.69 -3.13 9.66
N LEU A 52 -10.79 -3.18 8.68
CA LEU A 52 -10.92 -4.04 7.51
C LEU A 52 -10.79 -5.52 7.88
N GLY A 53 -9.81 -5.90 8.70
CA GLY A 53 -9.60 -7.27 9.17
C GLY A 53 -10.76 -7.75 10.04
N GLY A 54 -11.26 -6.91 10.94
CA GLY A 54 -12.45 -7.17 11.75
C GLY A 54 -13.71 -7.31 10.89
N GLY A 55 -13.90 -6.41 9.93
CA GLY A 55 -15.00 -6.50 8.96
C GLY A 55 -14.95 -7.78 8.12
N LEU A 56 -13.76 -8.19 7.66
CA LEU A 56 -13.57 -9.43 6.92
C LEU A 56 -13.88 -10.66 7.79
N LEU A 57 -13.47 -10.63 9.07
CA LEU A 57 -13.75 -11.71 10.01
C LEU A 57 -15.25 -11.82 10.31
N VAL A 58 -15.92 -10.69 10.57
CA VAL A 58 -17.37 -10.63 10.85
C VAL A 58 -18.18 -11.10 9.65
N THR A 59 -17.86 -10.62 8.44
CA THR A 59 -18.57 -11.02 7.22
C THR A 59 -18.37 -12.50 6.90
N THR A 60 -17.14 -13.02 7.04
CA THR A 60 -16.84 -14.45 6.85
C THR A 60 -17.59 -15.30 7.87
N TRP A 61 -17.58 -14.91 9.15
CA TRP A 61 -18.26 -15.64 10.21
C TRP A 61 -19.78 -15.63 10.07
N ARG A 62 -20.37 -14.49 9.69
CA ARG A 62 -21.81 -14.39 9.40
C ARG A 62 -22.21 -15.28 8.22
N ASN A 63 -21.40 -15.32 7.16
CA ASN A 63 -21.66 -16.15 6.00
C ASN A 63 -21.58 -17.65 6.31
N THR A 64 -20.61 -18.08 7.14
CA THR A 64 -20.53 -19.47 7.62
C THR A 64 -21.73 -19.84 8.52
N ARG A 65 -22.24 -18.90 9.32
CA ARG A 65 -23.44 -19.14 10.15
C ARG A 65 -24.74 -19.18 9.35
N GLN A 66 -24.86 -18.37 8.30
CA GLN A 66 -26.04 -18.31 7.44
C GLN A 66 -26.08 -19.46 6.42
N GLY A 67 -24.92 -19.89 5.92
CA GLY A 67 -24.79 -21.03 5.00
C GLY A 67 -25.12 -22.40 5.61
N SER A 68 -25.43 -22.48 6.91
CA SER A 68 -25.87 -23.74 7.55
C SER A 68 -27.38 -23.98 7.45
N ALA A 69 -28.16 -23.04 6.89
CA ALA A 69 -29.62 -23.15 6.73
C ALA A 69 -30.09 -23.33 5.28
N GLU A 70 -29.19 -23.26 4.28
CA GLU A 70 -29.52 -23.24 2.85
C GLU A 70 -28.77 -24.27 2.00
N ASP A 71 -28.13 -25.27 2.60
CA ASP A 71 -27.37 -26.30 1.86
C ASP A 71 -28.24 -27.52 1.50
N ALA A 72 -29.31 -27.28 0.74
CA ALA A 72 -30.10 -28.33 0.08
C ALA A 72 -30.54 -27.89 -1.33
N SER A 73 -29.59 -27.64 -2.24
CA SER A 73 -29.79 -27.85 -3.68
C SER A 73 -28.47 -27.75 -4.46
N HIS A 74 -28.03 -28.93 -4.91
CA HIS A 74 -27.01 -29.31 -5.90
C HIS A 74 -26.87 -28.43 -7.18
N PRO A 75 -25.96 -28.80 -8.11
CA PRO A 75 -24.53 -28.49 -8.23
C PRO A 75 -24.33 -27.55 -9.45
N THR A 76 -23.10 -27.19 -9.83
CA THR A 76 -22.61 -27.23 -11.23
C THR A 76 -21.18 -26.68 -11.29
N GLU A 77 -20.34 -27.53 -11.84
CA GLU A 77 -18.99 -27.31 -12.33
C GLU A 77 -18.92 -26.10 -13.27
N ASN A 78 -18.03 -25.16 -12.97
CA ASN A 78 -17.43 -24.29 -13.97
C ASN A 78 -15.95 -24.20 -13.62
N GLU A 79 -15.18 -25.17 -14.11
CA GLU A 79 -13.75 -25.01 -14.31
C GLU A 79 -13.53 -23.84 -15.27
N ILE A 80 -13.21 -22.67 -14.71
CA ILE A 80 -12.61 -21.60 -15.49
C ILE A 80 -11.14 -22.00 -15.66
N PRO A 81 -10.63 -22.20 -16.89
CA PRO A 81 -9.24 -22.55 -17.08
C PRO A 81 -8.35 -21.45 -16.47
N PRO A 82 -7.23 -21.78 -15.80
CA PRO A 82 -6.32 -20.76 -15.34
C PRO A 82 -5.74 -20.08 -16.56
N ALA A 83 -6.23 -18.88 -16.88
CA ALA A 83 -5.56 -17.98 -17.80
C ALA A 83 -4.22 -17.60 -17.15
N ARG A 84 -3.22 -18.46 -17.37
CA ARG A 84 -1.82 -18.30 -17.03
C ARG A 84 -1.27 -17.12 -17.81
N ARG A 85 -1.60 -15.89 -17.41
CA ARG A 85 -0.95 -14.66 -17.88
C ARG A 85 0.30 -14.37 -17.04
N LEU A 86 1.12 -15.39 -16.82
CA LEU A 86 2.50 -15.24 -16.37
C LEU A 86 3.38 -15.24 -17.62
N SER A 87 3.46 -14.13 -18.37
CA SER A 87 4.33 -14.15 -19.56
C SER A 87 4.91 -12.83 -20.06
N LEU A 88 4.56 -11.67 -19.52
CA LEU A 88 5.24 -10.38 -19.86
C LEU A 88 5.48 -9.49 -18.64
N ALA A 89 4.79 -9.76 -17.53
CA ALA A 89 5.02 -9.07 -16.27
C ALA A 89 6.29 -9.59 -15.56
N ALA A 90 6.67 -10.86 -15.74
CA ALA A 90 7.74 -11.52 -14.98
C ALA A 90 9.11 -10.81 -15.04
N THR A 91 9.47 -10.21 -16.18
CA THR A 91 10.73 -9.44 -16.34
C THR A 91 10.58 -7.98 -15.92
N ARG A 92 9.38 -7.40 -16.00
CA ARG A 92 9.10 -6.02 -15.60
C ARG A 92 9.26 -5.80 -14.10
N HIS A 93 8.92 -6.81 -13.28
CA HIS A 93 9.13 -6.74 -11.84
C HIS A 93 10.62 -6.62 -11.49
N TRP A 94 11.51 -7.32 -12.20
CA TRP A 94 12.96 -7.17 -12.02
C TRP A 94 13.45 -5.76 -12.36
N TRP A 95 12.93 -5.17 -13.44
CA TRP A 95 13.23 -3.78 -13.77
C TRP A 95 12.70 -2.76 -12.76
N LEU A 96 11.51 -3.00 -12.19
CA LEU A 96 10.98 -2.16 -11.10
C LEU A 96 11.80 -2.29 -9.82
N MET A 97 12.24 -3.50 -9.48
CA MET A 97 13.15 -3.75 -8.36
C MET A 97 14.49 -3.03 -8.56
N ALA A 98 15.07 -3.14 -9.75
CA ALA A 98 16.30 -2.44 -10.11
C ALA A 98 16.11 -0.91 -10.09
N ALA A 99 14.99 -0.39 -10.61
CA ALA A 99 14.65 1.03 -10.56
C ALA A 99 14.48 1.53 -9.12
N THR A 100 13.92 0.70 -8.23
CA THR A 100 13.76 1.02 -6.82
C THR A 100 15.11 1.09 -6.12
N LEU A 101 16.02 0.16 -6.41
CA LEU A 101 17.40 0.20 -5.91
C LEU A 101 18.17 1.40 -6.48
N ALA A 102 18.01 1.71 -7.75
CA ALA A 102 18.60 2.89 -8.35
C ALA A 102 18.07 4.19 -7.71
N TYR A 103 16.79 4.23 -7.36
CA TYR A 103 16.18 5.36 -6.67
C TYR A 103 16.79 5.62 -5.29
N THR A 104 17.08 4.57 -4.50
CA THR A 104 17.73 4.77 -3.19
C THR A 104 19.15 5.32 -3.33
N LEU A 105 19.89 4.90 -4.36
CA LEU A 105 21.22 5.45 -4.67
C LEU A 105 21.12 6.90 -5.18
N LEU A 106 20.16 7.20 -6.07
CA LEU A 106 19.93 8.55 -6.58
C LEU A 106 19.61 9.51 -5.44
N MET A 107 18.75 9.11 -4.51
CA MET A 107 18.36 9.91 -3.36
C MET A 107 19.56 10.39 -2.53
N GLN A 108 20.61 9.57 -2.41
CA GLN A 108 21.85 9.96 -1.73
C GLN A 108 22.70 10.98 -2.51
N THR A 109 22.62 10.96 -3.84
CA THR A 109 23.47 11.79 -4.71
C THR A 109 22.85 13.14 -5.06
N ILE A 110 21.59 13.16 -5.45
CA ILE A 110 20.91 14.35 -5.98
C ILE A 110 19.81 14.89 -5.06
N GLY A 111 19.47 14.19 -3.98
CA GLY A 111 18.39 14.57 -3.06
C GLY A 111 17.06 13.87 -3.34
N PHE A 112 16.11 13.99 -2.40
CA PHE A 112 14.85 13.27 -2.43
C PHE A 112 13.95 13.68 -3.58
N LEU A 113 13.77 14.99 -3.78
CA LEU A 113 12.81 15.50 -4.74
C LEU A 113 13.20 15.18 -6.20
N PRO A 114 14.43 15.48 -6.66
CA PRO A 114 14.83 15.15 -8.04
C PRO A 114 14.95 13.64 -8.28
N ALA A 115 15.37 12.86 -7.27
CA ALA A 115 15.36 11.39 -7.37
C ALA A 115 13.94 10.85 -7.55
N THR A 116 12.96 11.39 -6.83
CA THR A 116 11.55 10.97 -6.91
C THR A 116 10.96 11.29 -8.28
N ILE A 117 11.29 12.45 -8.86
CA ILE A 117 10.90 12.83 -10.22
C ILE A 117 11.46 11.83 -11.23
N ALA A 118 12.76 11.55 -11.19
CA ALA A 118 13.39 10.61 -12.11
C ALA A 118 12.79 9.20 -11.98
N PHE A 119 12.56 8.74 -10.75
CA PHE A 119 11.97 7.43 -10.47
C PHE A 119 10.53 7.33 -10.95
N THR A 120 9.68 8.33 -10.67
CA THR A 120 8.28 8.33 -11.10
C THR A 120 8.16 8.39 -12.61
N LEU A 121 9.01 9.18 -13.29
CA LEU A 121 9.10 9.19 -14.75
C LEU A 121 9.49 7.81 -15.30
N LEU A 122 10.56 7.21 -14.76
CA LEU A 122 11.05 5.90 -15.20
C LEU A 122 10.00 4.81 -14.98
N CYS A 123 9.35 4.78 -13.81
CA CYS A 123 8.31 3.81 -13.50
C CYS A 123 7.08 3.99 -14.39
N THR A 124 6.62 5.23 -14.59
CA THR A 124 5.43 5.51 -15.41
C THR A 124 5.67 5.15 -16.88
N TRP A 125 6.88 5.45 -17.39
CA TRP A 125 7.32 5.02 -18.71
C TRP A 125 7.44 3.51 -18.80
N LEU A 126 8.11 2.87 -17.83
CA LEU A 126 8.26 1.43 -17.75
C LEU A 126 6.90 0.74 -17.68
N LEU A 127 5.89 1.35 -17.03
CA LEU A 127 4.49 0.91 -16.94
C LEU A 127 3.67 1.09 -18.23
N GLY A 128 4.22 1.77 -19.24
CA GLY A 128 3.68 1.82 -20.59
C GLY A 128 2.73 2.98 -20.84
N ALA A 129 2.75 4.02 -19.99
CA ALA A 129 2.01 5.25 -20.28
C ALA A 129 2.53 5.88 -21.58
N ARG A 130 1.65 6.07 -22.56
CA ARG A 130 2.01 6.52 -23.92
C ARG A 130 1.98 8.04 -24.09
N HIS A 131 1.33 8.77 -23.18
CA HIS A 131 1.03 10.20 -23.33
C HIS A 131 1.85 11.04 -22.35
N TRP A 132 2.89 11.69 -22.87
CA TRP A 132 3.82 12.53 -22.09
C TRP A 132 3.13 13.62 -21.27
N GLY A 133 2.01 14.16 -21.74
CA GLY A 133 1.25 15.20 -21.05
C GLY A 133 0.76 14.77 -19.66
N ALA A 134 0.12 13.61 -19.52
CA ALA A 134 -0.31 13.19 -18.19
C ALA A 134 0.83 12.67 -17.34
N ILE A 135 1.88 12.09 -17.93
CA ILE A 135 3.09 11.73 -17.16
C ILE A 135 3.63 12.98 -16.47
N LEU A 136 3.79 14.06 -17.21
CA LEU A 136 4.30 15.31 -16.67
C LEU A 136 3.32 15.94 -15.66
N ALA A 137 2.01 15.88 -15.93
CA ALA A 137 1.00 16.34 -14.98
C ALA A 137 1.01 15.55 -13.67
N THR A 138 1.10 14.21 -13.73
CA THR A 138 1.17 13.35 -12.54
C THR A 138 2.44 13.64 -11.74
N VAL A 139 3.59 13.80 -12.40
CA VAL A 139 4.84 14.17 -11.74
C VAL A 139 4.73 15.55 -11.10
N ALA A 140 4.20 16.55 -11.81
CA ALA A 140 4.03 17.90 -11.28
C ALA A 140 3.11 17.92 -10.06
N ILE A 141 1.96 17.25 -10.14
CA ILE A 141 1.01 17.13 -9.01
C ILE A 141 1.67 16.41 -7.84
N ALA A 142 2.40 15.31 -8.09
CA ALA A 142 3.11 14.58 -7.05
C ALA A 142 4.17 15.45 -6.36
N VAL A 143 4.96 16.21 -7.12
CA VAL A 143 5.97 17.15 -6.58
C VAL A 143 5.31 18.23 -5.72
N VAL A 144 4.22 18.85 -6.20
CA VAL A 144 3.50 19.89 -5.45
C VAL A 144 2.93 19.32 -4.15
N LEU A 145 2.34 18.12 -4.18
CA LEU A 145 1.81 17.46 -3.00
C LEU A 145 2.93 17.10 -2.01
N ILE A 146 4.02 16.51 -2.49
CA ILE A 146 5.18 16.17 -1.66
C ILE A 146 5.75 17.42 -1.02
N GLN A 147 5.98 18.48 -1.80
CA GLN A 147 6.51 19.73 -1.28
C GLN A 147 5.56 20.37 -0.28
N GLY A 148 4.25 20.37 -0.54
CA GLY A 148 3.23 20.88 0.37
C GLY A 148 3.22 20.10 1.69
N VAL A 149 3.27 18.77 1.65
CA VAL A 149 3.32 17.93 2.85
C VAL A 149 4.61 18.17 3.63
N PHE A 150 5.77 18.22 2.99
CA PHE A 150 7.03 18.39 3.70
C PHE A 150 7.24 19.80 4.23
N ALA A 151 6.93 20.82 3.43
CA ALA A 151 7.13 22.22 3.82
C ALA A 151 6.07 22.69 4.83
N LEU A 152 4.79 22.37 4.61
CA LEU A 152 3.70 22.88 5.45
C LEU A 152 3.37 21.97 6.63
N LEU A 153 3.47 20.65 6.44
CA LEU A 153 3.01 19.66 7.42
C LEU A 153 4.16 19.17 8.31
N LEU A 154 5.34 18.97 7.72
CA LEU A 154 6.53 18.48 8.43
C LEU A 154 7.52 19.59 8.79
N GLY A 155 7.45 20.77 8.15
CA GLY A 155 8.40 21.86 8.39
C GLY A 155 9.84 21.54 7.98
N ILE A 156 10.06 20.53 7.13
CA ILE A 156 11.39 20.08 6.71
C ILE A 156 11.68 20.59 5.29
N PRO A 157 12.75 21.38 5.06
CA PRO A 157 13.16 21.75 3.72
C PRO A 157 13.72 20.52 2.99
N LEU A 158 13.10 20.18 1.85
CA LEU A 158 13.56 19.10 0.99
C LEU A 158 14.67 19.60 0.02
N PRO A 159 15.75 18.82 -0.17
CA PRO A 159 16.71 19.03 -1.27
C PRO A 159 16.18 18.53 -2.62
#